data_AF-A0A2S5LBH2-F1
#
_entry.id   AF-A0A2S5LBH2-F1
#
_cell.length_a   1.000
_cell.length_b   1.000
_cell.length_c   1.000
_cell.angle_alpha   90.00
_cell.angle_beta   90.00
_cell.angle_gamma   90.00
#
_symmetry.space_group_name_H-M   'P 1'
#
loop_
_entity.id
_entity.type
_entity.pdbx_description
1 polymer ?
#
loop_
_entity_poly.entity_id
_entity_poly.type
_entity_poly.pdbx_seq_one_letter_code
_entity_poly.pdbx_strand_id
1 'polypeptide(L)'
;MAFGQLPRQKLDIYSPNNASENQAHKPRKVVIFYYGGSWDSGERGDYKFVGEALASMGFVVVIPDYRVYPEVLFPAFMEDPALAAKWVKDNISQYQGDANQVFLAGHSAGAQIAVMLSVNPEYLAKQSLKPSDFLGVVGLAGPYDFLPLKSERLKTIFGPESEQWKSQPINFVDGKNPPMLLAVGKKDGTVWPRNTYNMAEKIKQNNGLVKVVEFENYNHIDMVAKLAKPLRGDGELLNAVTAFINRQ
;
A
#
# COMPACT_ATOMS: atom_id res chain seq x y z
N MET A 1 -18.45 -2.78 1.64
CA MET A 1 -18.70 -4.20 1.28
C MET A 1 -17.87 -5.11 2.18
N ALA A 2 -18.16 -6.41 2.26
CA ALA A 2 -17.36 -7.38 3.03
C ALA A 2 -16.48 -8.22 2.10
N PHE A 3 -15.24 -8.50 2.52
CA PHE A 3 -14.33 -9.44 1.85
C PHE A 3 -14.03 -10.68 2.70
N GLY A 4 -14.53 -10.73 3.93
CA GLY A 4 -14.42 -11.84 4.85
C GLY A 4 -15.52 -11.79 5.91
N GLN A 5 -15.38 -12.61 6.95
CA GLN A 5 -16.42 -12.82 7.98
C GLN A 5 -16.26 -11.93 9.20
N LEU A 6 -15.06 -11.39 9.44
CA LEU A 6 -14.78 -10.60 10.64
C LEU A 6 -15.28 -9.15 10.49
N PRO A 7 -15.60 -8.45 11.59
CA PRO A 7 -16.18 -7.11 11.53
C PRO A 7 -15.37 -6.08 10.73
N ARG A 8 -14.03 -6.18 10.79
CA ARG A 8 -13.08 -5.34 10.05
C ARG A 8 -12.72 -5.88 8.67
N GLN A 9 -13.26 -7.02 8.22
CA GLN A 9 -13.01 -7.53 6.87
C GLN A 9 -13.98 -6.86 5.86
N LYS A 10 -13.89 -5.54 5.79
CA LYS A 10 -14.71 -4.66 4.95
C LYS A 10 -13.84 -3.82 4.02
N LEU A 11 -14.37 -3.46 2.86
CA LEU A 11 -13.71 -2.59 1.91
C LEU A 11 -14.68 -1.60 1.28
N ASP A 12 -14.14 -0.48 0.83
CA ASP A 12 -14.84 0.49 -0.02
C ASP A 12 -14.19 0.51 -1.41
N ILE A 13 -15.01 0.73 -2.43
CA ILE A 13 -14.59 0.81 -3.83
C ILE A 13 -14.94 2.20 -4.35
N TYR A 14 -13.94 2.86 -4.94
CA TYR A 14 -14.07 4.16 -5.58
C TYR A 14 -13.83 3.98 -7.07
N SER A 15 -14.83 4.29 -7.87
CA SER A 15 -14.75 4.18 -9.33
C SER A 15 -14.88 5.56 -9.97
N PRO A 16 -14.26 5.80 -11.14
CA PRO A 16 -14.34 7.09 -11.82
C PRO A 16 -15.76 7.37 -12.28
N ASN A 17 -16.18 8.64 -12.26
CA ASN A 17 -17.47 9.03 -12.83
C ASN A 17 -17.40 8.87 -14.36
N ASN A 18 -18.23 7.99 -14.92
CA ASN A 18 -18.29 7.70 -16.35
C ASN A 18 -18.93 8.88 -17.11
N ALA A 19 -18.15 9.93 -17.37
CA ALA A 19 -18.61 11.12 -18.08
C ALA A 19 -18.73 10.95 -19.61
N SER A 20 -18.28 9.83 -20.18
CA SER A 20 -18.51 9.49 -21.59
C SER A 20 -18.77 8.00 -21.79
N GLU A 21 -19.79 7.66 -22.59
CA GLU A 21 -20.20 6.28 -22.90
C GLU A 21 -19.05 5.43 -23.49
N ASN A 22 -18.13 6.06 -24.22
CA ASN A 22 -16.96 5.39 -24.81
C ASN A 22 -15.89 4.96 -23.78
N GLN A 23 -15.90 5.50 -22.55
CA GLN A 23 -15.03 5.04 -21.46
C GLN A 23 -15.72 4.08 -20.49
N ALA A 24 -17.05 3.93 -20.58
CA ALA A 24 -17.82 3.08 -19.68
C ALA A 24 -17.54 1.57 -19.85
N HIS A 25 -16.90 1.17 -20.96
CA HIS A 25 -16.74 -0.24 -21.34
C HIS A 25 -15.30 -0.78 -21.28
N LYS A 26 -14.28 0.04 -20.96
CA LYS A 26 -12.90 -0.45 -20.84
C LYS A 26 -12.58 -0.80 -19.38
N PRO A 27 -12.13 -2.03 -19.07
CA PRO A 27 -11.60 -2.37 -17.77
C PRO A 27 -10.46 -1.42 -17.35
N ARG A 28 -10.50 -0.94 -16.11
CA ARG A 28 -9.59 0.08 -15.59
C ARG A 28 -8.55 -0.54 -14.67
N LYS A 29 -7.34 0.04 -14.64
CA LYS A 29 -6.31 -0.32 -13.65
C LYS A 29 -6.86 -0.17 -12.23
N VAL A 30 -6.49 -1.11 -11.36
CA VAL A 30 -6.99 -1.21 -9.99
C VAL A 30 -5.89 -0.89 -9.00
N VAL A 31 -6.17 -0.05 -8.02
CA VAL A 31 -5.25 0.24 -6.91
C VAL A 31 -5.86 -0.26 -5.61
N ILE A 32 -5.21 -1.20 -4.94
CA ILE A 32 -5.55 -1.57 -3.56
C ILE A 32 -4.71 -0.69 -2.63
N PHE A 33 -5.34 0.23 -1.92
CA PHE A 33 -4.66 1.16 -1.03
C PHE A 33 -4.87 0.78 0.43
N TYR A 34 -3.78 0.43 1.13
CA TYR A 34 -3.78 0.17 2.57
C TYR A 34 -3.45 1.44 3.35
N TYR A 35 -4.33 1.80 4.28
CA TYR A 35 -4.17 2.98 5.11
C TYR A 35 -3.06 2.82 6.16
N GLY A 36 -2.59 3.96 6.70
CA GLY A 36 -1.69 4.00 7.85
C GLY A 36 -2.45 4.12 9.18
N GLY A 37 -1.72 4.11 10.29
CA GLY A 37 -2.31 4.19 11.64
C GLY A 37 -1.57 3.32 12.65
N SER A 38 -0.24 3.20 12.49
CA SER A 38 0.66 2.46 13.39
C SER A 38 0.21 1.04 13.79
N TRP A 39 -0.54 0.37 12.92
CA TRP A 39 -1.10 -0.98 13.12
C TRP A 39 -2.03 -1.12 14.33
N ASP A 40 -2.44 -0.02 14.98
CA ASP A 40 -3.32 0.02 16.15
C ASP A 40 -4.51 0.97 15.99
N SER A 41 -4.62 1.63 14.84
CA SER A 41 -5.66 2.62 14.56
C SER A 41 -5.95 2.73 13.06
N GLY A 42 -6.96 3.54 12.74
CA GLY A 42 -7.36 3.88 11.37
C GLY A 42 -8.46 2.98 10.82
N GLU A 43 -9.15 3.50 9.81
CA GLU A 43 -10.15 2.77 9.04
C GLU A 43 -10.22 3.25 7.58
N ARG A 44 -10.82 2.45 6.70
CA ARG A 44 -10.97 2.73 5.27
C ARG A 44 -11.64 4.08 4.98
N GLY A 45 -12.53 4.51 5.87
CA GLY A 45 -13.26 5.77 5.77
C GLY A 45 -12.35 7.00 5.92
N ASP A 46 -11.34 6.92 6.77
CA ASP A 46 -10.37 8.01 6.99
C ASP A 46 -9.60 8.35 5.71
N TYR A 47 -9.45 7.37 4.81
CA TYR A 47 -8.69 7.49 3.56
C TYR A 47 -9.58 7.65 2.32
N LYS A 48 -10.87 7.99 2.51
CA LYS A 48 -11.81 8.29 1.43
C LYS A 48 -11.24 9.26 0.38
N PHE A 49 -10.54 10.30 0.83
CA PHE A 49 -9.94 11.30 -0.04
C PHE A 49 -8.85 10.72 -0.99
N VAL A 50 -8.18 9.63 -0.60
CA VAL A 50 -7.23 8.90 -1.47
C VAL A 50 -8.00 8.17 -2.56
N GLY A 51 -9.08 7.48 -2.18
CA GLY A 51 -10.00 6.82 -3.10
C GLY A 51 -10.53 7.78 -4.16
N GLU A 52 -11.07 8.92 -3.73
CA GLU A 52 -11.56 9.97 -4.63
C GLU A 52 -10.46 10.56 -5.52
N ALA A 53 -9.27 10.82 -4.97
CA ALA A 53 -8.17 11.39 -5.74
C ALA A 53 -7.72 10.46 -6.87
N LEU A 54 -7.47 9.18 -6.57
CA LEU A 54 -7.03 8.21 -7.57
C LEU A 54 -8.16 7.82 -8.54
N ALA A 55 -9.41 7.74 -8.08
CA ALA A 55 -10.56 7.52 -8.96
C ALA A 55 -10.75 8.70 -9.94
N SER A 56 -10.49 9.94 -9.51
CA SER A 56 -10.52 11.11 -10.41
C SER A 56 -9.46 11.04 -11.52
N MET A 57 -8.42 10.20 -11.34
CA MET A 57 -7.38 9.95 -12.33
C MET A 57 -7.67 8.74 -13.23
N GLY A 58 -8.86 8.15 -13.11
CA GLY A 58 -9.34 7.08 -14.00
C GLY A 58 -9.13 5.65 -13.49
N PHE A 59 -8.68 5.46 -12.25
CA PHE A 59 -8.48 4.15 -11.63
C PHE A 59 -9.70 3.66 -10.87
N VAL A 60 -9.85 2.34 -10.74
CA VAL A 60 -10.71 1.76 -9.70
C VAL A 60 -9.86 1.60 -8.44
N VAL A 61 -10.31 2.11 -7.31
CA VAL A 61 -9.54 2.12 -6.07
C VAL A 61 -10.28 1.32 -5.02
N VAL A 62 -9.58 0.41 -4.36
CA VAL A 62 -10.11 -0.42 -3.27
C VAL A 62 -9.37 -0.06 -2.00
N ILE A 63 -10.10 0.32 -0.96
CA ILE A 63 -9.52 0.59 0.37
C ILE A 63 -10.11 -0.44 1.33
N PRO A 64 -9.37 -1.51 1.65
CA PRO A 64 -9.79 -2.48 2.66
C PRO A 64 -9.42 -2.03 4.06
N ASP A 65 -10.29 -2.32 5.01
CA ASP A 65 -9.93 -2.46 6.41
C ASP A 65 -9.12 -3.73 6.63
N TYR A 66 -8.35 -3.73 7.71
CA TYR A 66 -7.66 -4.88 8.26
C TYR A 66 -7.74 -4.82 9.79
N ARG A 67 -7.64 -5.97 10.47
CA ARG A 67 -7.61 -6.01 11.93
C ARG A 67 -6.34 -5.33 12.45
N VAL A 68 -6.49 -4.62 13.57
CA VAL A 68 -5.42 -3.84 14.20
C VAL A 68 -5.27 -4.23 15.68
N TYR A 69 -4.16 -3.86 16.30
CA TYR A 69 -3.99 -4.01 17.75
C TYR A 69 -5.10 -3.24 18.50
N PRO A 70 -5.63 -3.78 19.62
CA PRO A 70 -5.23 -5.01 20.32
C PRO A 70 -5.91 -6.30 19.83
N GLU A 71 -6.75 -6.25 18.80
CA GLU A 71 -7.47 -7.42 18.28
C GLU A 71 -6.52 -8.49 17.70
N VAL A 72 -5.42 -8.05 17.09
CA VAL A 72 -4.46 -8.92 16.41
C VAL A 72 -3.03 -8.37 16.53
N LEU A 73 -2.04 -9.26 16.44
CA LEU A 73 -0.61 -8.95 16.46
C LEU A 73 0.04 -9.35 15.14
N PHE A 74 1.27 -8.90 14.90
CA PHE A 74 2.08 -9.42 13.82
C PHE A 74 2.45 -10.90 14.08
N PRO A 75 2.47 -11.79 13.07
CA PRO A 75 2.19 -11.54 11.65
C PRO A 75 0.71 -11.67 11.25
N ALA A 76 -0.18 -12.01 12.17
CA ALA A 76 -1.58 -12.34 11.86
C ALA A 76 -2.36 -11.20 11.20
N PHE A 77 -2.05 -9.93 11.48
CA PHE A 77 -2.71 -8.81 10.79
C PHE A 77 -2.45 -8.78 9.28
N MET A 78 -1.39 -9.44 8.77
CA MET A 78 -1.09 -9.51 7.34
C MET A 78 -2.07 -10.42 6.57
N GLU A 79 -2.84 -11.25 7.27
CA GLU A 79 -3.83 -12.14 6.66
C GLU A 79 -4.97 -11.37 6.00
N ASP A 80 -5.45 -10.29 6.62
CA ASP A 80 -6.59 -9.54 6.09
C ASP A 80 -6.22 -8.77 4.80
N PRO A 81 -5.08 -8.07 4.70
CA PRO A 81 -4.60 -7.49 3.45
C PRO A 81 -4.45 -8.52 2.32
N ALA A 82 -3.88 -9.71 2.60
CA ALA A 82 -3.76 -10.77 1.60
C ALA A 82 -5.14 -11.27 1.14
N LEU A 83 -6.08 -11.47 2.07
CA LEU A 83 -7.45 -11.87 1.78
C LEU A 83 -8.19 -10.80 0.95
N ALA A 84 -8.01 -9.52 1.28
CA ALA A 84 -8.56 -8.41 0.50
C ALA A 84 -8.00 -8.39 -0.92
N ALA A 85 -6.70 -8.65 -1.09
CA ALA A 85 -6.08 -8.76 -2.40
C ALA A 85 -6.68 -9.90 -3.24
N LYS A 86 -6.92 -11.07 -2.62
CA LYS A 86 -7.66 -12.18 -3.25
C LYS A 86 -9.07 -11.79 -3.66
N TRP A 87 -9.79 -11.14 -2.76
CA TRP A 87 -11.13 -10.67 -3.05
C TRP A 87 -11.13 -9.76 -4.28
N VAL A 88 -10.18 -8.82 -4.39
CA VAL A 88 -10.05 -7.94 -5.56
C VAL A 88 -9.80 -8.73 -6.83
N LYS A 89 -8.86 -9.68 -6.83
CA LYS A 89 -8.57 -10.52 -8.01
C LYS A 89 -9.79 -11.31 -8.48
N ASP A 90 -10.64 -11.77 -7.55
CA ASP A 90 -11.82 -12.56 -7.88
C ASP A 90 -13.03 -11.69 -8.31
N ASN A 91 -13.14 -10.46 -7.80
CA ASN A 91 -14.40 -9.72 -7.82
C ASN A 91 -14.35 -8.39 -8.56
N ILE A 92 -13.17 -7.78 -8.78
CA ILE A 92 -13.13 -6.36 -9.16
C ILE A 92 -13.67 -6.06 -10.56
N SER A 93 -13.76 -7.07 -11.43
CA SER A 93 -14.32 -6.93 -12.78
C SER A 93 -15.79 -6.54 -12.79
N GLN A 94 -16.57 -6.86 -11.75
CA GLN A 94 -17.95 -6.38 -11.63
C GLN A 94 -18.03 -4.87 -11.30
N TYR A 95 -16.90 -4.26 -10.90
CA TYR A 95 -16.77 -2.83 -10.56
C TYR A 95 -15.92 -2.07 -11.61
N GLN A 96 -15.90 -2.56 -12.86
CA GLN A 96 -15.14 -1.99 -13.98
C GLN A 96 -13.60 -2.03 -13.80
N GLY A 97 -13.10 -2.77 -12.81
CA GLY A 97 -11.66 -2.99 -12.63
C GLY A 97 -11.13 -4.16 -13.46
N ASP A 98 -9.92 -4.03 -13.98
CA ASP A 98 -9.21 -5.13 -14.61
C ASP A 98 -8.45 -5.93 -13.54
N ALA A 99 -8.89 -7.16 -13.29
CA ALA A 99 -8.25 -8.06 -12.32
C ALA A 99 -6.81 -8.44 -12.72
N ASN A 100 -6.40 -8.22 -13.98
CA ASN A 100 -5.02 -8.44 -14.44
C ASN A 100 -4.13 -7.20 -14.33
N GLN A 101 -4.70 -6.03 -14.04
CA GLN A 101 -3.95 -4.78 -13.89
C GLN A 101 -4.11 -4.18 -12.48
N VAL A 102 -3.67 -4.96 -11.49
CA VAL A 102 -3.81 -4.61 -10.06
C VAL A 102 -2.47 -4.14 -9.49
N PHE A 103 -2.52 -3.07 -8.71
CA PHE A 103 -1.39 -2.45 -8.03
C PHE A 103 -1.65 -2.46 -6.52
N LEU A 104 -0.58 -2.69 -5.75
CA LEU A 104 -0.62 -2.52 -4.30
C LEU A 104 -0.12 -1.11 -3.95
N ALA A 105 -0.77 -0.45 -3.03
CA ALA A 105 -0.35 0.87 -2.57
C ALA A 105 -0.61 1.02 -1.07
N GLY A 106 0.12 1.92 -0.42
CA GLY A 106 -0.23 2.28 0.95
C GLY A 106 0.56 3.45 1.49
N HIS A 107 0.17 3.89 2.68
CA HIS A 107 0.82 4.97 3.42
C HIS A 107 1.25 4.49 4.81
N SER A 108 2.46 4.86 5.26
CA SER A 108 2.96 4.56 6.60
C SER A 108 2.87 3.06 6.90
N ALA A 109 2.17 2.64 7.97
CA ALA A 109 1.91 1.23 8.26
C ALA A 109 1.33 0.44 7.07
N GLY A 110 0.43 1.05 6.29
CA GLY A 110 -0.13 0.43 5.08
C GLY A 110 0.87 0.31 3.93
N ALA A 111 1.86 1.20 3.84
CA ALA A 111 2.95 1.05 2.89
C ALA A 111 3.84 -0.15 3.26
N GLN A 112 4.09 -0.37 4.55
CA GLN A 112 4.79 -1.58 5.02
C GLN A 112 4.01 -2.84 4.65
N ILE A 113 2.68 -2.85 4.82
CA ILE A 113 1.81 -3.97 4.41
C ILE A 113 1.90 -4.22 2.90
N ALA A 114 1.72 -3.18 2.08
CA ALA A 114 1.74 -3.28 0.62
C ALA A 114 3.07 -3.84 0.11
N VAL A 115 4.19 -3.32 0.62
CA VAL A 115 5.53 -3.79 0.26
C VAL A 115 5.76 -5.19 0.78
N MET A 116 5.41 -5.51 2.04
CA MET A 116 5.58 -6.85 2.61
C MET A 116 4.87 -7.93 1.78
N LEU A 117 3.61 -7.70 1.37
CA LEU A 117 2.89 -8.63 0.48
C LEU A 117 3.62 -8.89 -0.84
N SER A 118 4.35 -7.89 -1.35
CA SER A 118 5.04 -7.97 -2.65
C SER A 118 6.43 -8.60 -2.60
N VAL A 119 7.03 -8.72 -1.41
CA VAL A 119 8.39 -9.28 -1.24
C VAL A 119 8.37 -10.60 -0.47
N ASN A 120 7.41 -10.82 0.43
CA ASN A 120 7.25 -12.07 1.14
C ASN A 120 6.07 -12.87 0.52
N PRO A 121 6.36 -13.89 -0.30
CA PRO A 121 5.32 -14.63 -1.01
C PRO A 121 4.41 -15.46 -0.09
N GLU A 122 4.81 -15.74 1.15
CA GLU A 122 4.06 -16.61 2.07
C GLU A 122 2.64 -16.09 2.34
N TYR A 123 2.48 -14.78 2.48
CA TYR A 123 1.16 -14.18 2.77
C TYR A 123 0.18 -14.34 1.61
N LEU A 124 0.65 -14.09 0.38
CA LEU A 124 -0.17 -14.22 -0.83
C LEU A 124 -0.41 -15.69 -1.19
N ALA A 125 0.57 -16.57 -0.95
CA ALA A 125 0.45 -18.00 -1.24
C ALA A 125 -0.70 -18.67 -0.46
N LYS A 126 -0.97 -18.23 0.77
CA LYS A 126 -2.14 -18.66 1.56
C LYS A 126 -3.47 -18.38 0.86
N GLN A 127 -3.50 -17.43 -0.07
CA GLN A 127 -4.67 -17.06 -0.86
C GLN A 127 -4.57 -17.52 -2.32
N SER A 128 -3.64 -18.43 -2.63
CA SER A 128 -3.34 -18.88 -4.00
C SER A 128 -2.95 -17.74 -4.95
N LEU A 129 -2.31 -16.70 -4.41
CA LEU A 129 -1.73 -15.59 -5.15
C LEU A 129 -0.20 -15.62 -5.04
N LYS A 130 0.46 -14.87 -5.91
CA LYS A 130 1.91 -14.63 -5.90
C LYS A 130 2.20 -13.14 -6.14
N PRO A 131 3.37 -12.63 -5.71
CA PRO A 131 3.73 -11.23 -5.95
C PRO A 131 3.61 -10.79 -7.42
N SER A 132 3.92 -11.68 -8.37
CA SER A 132 3.82 -11.39 -9.81
C SER A 132 2.39 -11.31 -10.36
N ASP A 133 1.36 -11.52 -9.54
CA ASP A 133 -0.04 -11.24 -9.92
C ASP A 133 -0.40 -9.74 -9.85
N PHE A 134 0.54 -8.91 -9.37
CA PHE A 134 0.43 -7.45 -9.24
C PHE A 134 1.47 -6.75 -10.13
N LEU A 135 1.05 -5.70 -10.83
CA LEU A 135 1.89 -5.00 -11.81
C LEU A 135 2.88 -4.02 -11.20
N GLY A 136 2.67 -3.62 -9.95
CA GLY A 136 3.57 -2.74 -9.24
C GLY A 136 3.09 -2.37 -7.85
N VAL A 137 3.99 -1.72 -7.11
CA VAL A 137 3.78 -1.31 -5.72
C VAL A 137 4.08 0.17 -5.54
N VAL A 138 3.22 0.89 -4.81
CA VAL A 138 3.42 2.29 -4.42
C VAL A 138 3.48 2.40 -2.90
N GLY A 139 4.65 2.72 -2.37
CA GLY A 139 4.85 2.92 -0.93
C GLY A 139 5.05 4.40 -0.59
N LEU A 140 4.14 4.98 0.20
CA LEU A 140 4.22 6.38 0.65
C LEU A 140 4.68 6.42 2.12
N ALA A 141 5.88 6.95 2.37
CA ALA A 141 6.44 7.10 3.73
C ALA A 141 6.41 5.81 4.58
N GLY A 142 6.72 4.67 3.97
CA GLY A 142 6.62 3.37 4.62
C GLY A 142 7.84 2.98 5.47
N PRO A 143 7.62 2.35 6.64
CA PRO A 143 8.69 1.77 7.43
C PRO A 143 9.06 0.39 6.84
N TYR A 144 10.24 0.30 6.23
CA TYR A 144 10.73 -0.91 5.55
C TYR A 144 11.96 -1.53 6.24
N ASP A 145 12.67 -0.72 7.04
CA ASP A 145 13.89 -1.04 7.77
C ASP A 145 13.95 -0.17 9.05
N PHE A 146 13.09 -0.51 10.00
CA PHE A 146 12.70 0.32 11.15
C PHE A 146 13.08 -0.26 12.51
N LEU A 147 13.82 -1.37 12.55
CA LEU A 147 14.42 -1.84 13.80
C LEU A 147 15.58 -0.93 14.26
N PRO A 148 15.91 -0.93 15.56
CA PRO A 148 15.19 -1.57 16.67
C PRO A 148 13.90 -0.81 17.07
N LEU A 149 12.90 -1.53 17.59
CA LEU A 149 11.66 -0.93 18.09
C LEU A 149 11.89 -0.25 19.45
N LYS A 150 11.57 1.04 19.54
CA LYS A 150 11.74 1.83 20.79
C LYS A 150 10.50 1.88 21.68
N SER A 151 9.31 1.69 21.10
CA SER A 151 8.04 1.77 21.82
C SER A 151 7.63 0.40 22.35
N GLU A 152 7.24 0.33 23.64
CA GLU A 152 6.68 -0.90 24.24
C GLU A 152 5.42 -1.39 23.52
N ARG A 153 4.61 -0.46 23.01
CA ARG A 153 3.45 -0.80 22.18
C ARG A 153 3.89 -1.51 20.90
N LEU A 154 4.88 -0.97 20.18
CA LEU A 154 5.38 -1.61 18.95
C LEU A 154 6.06 -2.96 19.26
N LYS A 155 6.80 -3.08 20.36
CA LYS A 155 7.33 -4.38 20.82
C LYS A 155 6.22 -5.39 21.08
N THR A 156 5.10 -4.96 21.65
CA THR A 156 3.92 -5.81 21.85
C THR A 156 3.31 -6.24 20.51
N ILE A 157 3.10 -5.28 19.59
CA ILE A 157 2.50 -5.53 18.27
C ILE A 157 3.34 -6.51 17.45
N PHE A 158 4.66 -6.34 17.45
CA PHE A 158 5.58 -7.12 16.61
C PHE A 158 6.20 -8.34 17.32
N GLY A 159 5.87 -8.55 18.59
CA GLY A 159 6.33 -9.68 19.37
C GLY A 159 7.80 -9.59 19.82
N PRO A 160 8.38 -10.71 20.27
CA PRO A 160 9.72 -10.73 20.88
C PRO A 160 10.80 -10.34 19.86
N GLU A 161 11.89 -9.75 20.35
CA GLU A 161 13.00 -9.24 19.51
C GLU A 161 13.55 -10.29 18.54
N SER A 162 13.59 -11.56 18.94
CA SER A 162 14.03 -12.69 18.09
C SER A 162 13.19 -12.90 16.83
N GLU A 163 11.96 -12.39 16.79
CA GLU A 163 11.02 -12.54 15.68
C GLU A 163 10.79 -11.23 14.91
N GLN A 164 11.21 -10.08 15.46
CA GLN A 164 10.94 -8.76 14.88
C GLN A 164 11.55 -8.57 13.49
N TRP A 165 12.62 -9.29 13.16
CA TRP A 165 13.21 -9.27 11.80
C TRP A 165 12.21 -9.65 10.71
N LYS A 166 11.19 -10.47 11.03
CA LYS A 166 10.12 -10.87 10.09
C LYS A 166 9.21 -9.72 9.70
N SER A 167 9.16 -8.66 10.50
CA SER A 167 8.34 -7.48 10.22
C SER A 167 8.95 -6.51 9.22
N GLN A 168 10.22 -6.74 8.82
CA GLN A 168 11.02 -5.84 7.98
C GLN A 168 10.96 -6.27 6.50
N PRO A 169 10.23 -5.56 5.62
CA PRO A 169 10.18 -5.91 4.20
C PRO A 169 11.55 -6.03 3.53
N ILE A 170 12.53 -5.23 3.96
CA ILE A 170 13.90 -5.26 3.41
C ILE A 170 14.56 -6.64 3.47
N ASN A 171 14.16 -7.49 4.42
CA ASN A 171 14.73 -8.82 4.61
C ASN A 171 14.25 -9.87 3.59
N PHE A 172 13.19 -9.56 2.82
CA PHE A 172 12.58 -10.50 1.88
C PHE A 172 12.82 -10.13 0.41
N VAL A 173 13.60 -9.09 0.14
CA VAL A 173 13.91 -8.65 -1.22
C VAL A 173 14.82 -9.68 -1.91
N ASP A 174 14.34 -10.25 -3.01
CA ASP A 174 15.05 -11.29 -3.78
C ASP A 174 15.20 -10.95 -5.28
N GLY A 175 14.76 -9.76 -5.70
CA GLY A 175 14.81 -9.30 -7.09
C GLY A 175 13.63 -9.74 -7.97
N LYS A 176 12.72 -10.58 -7.45
CA LYS A 176 11.52 -11.05 -8.19
C LYS A 176 10.25 -10.27 -7.85
N ASN A 177 10.37 -9.27 -6.97
CA ASN A 177 9.26 -8.39 -6.62
C ASN A 177 8.80 -7.56 -7.84
N PRO A 178 7.51 -7.17 -7.89
CA PRO A 178 7.02 -6.22 -8.89
C PRO A 178 7.80 -4.88 -8.85
N PRO A 179 7.78 -4.10 -9.95
CA PRO A 179 8.33 -2.74 -9.95
C PRO A 179 7.75 -1.91 -8.81
N MET A 180 8.58 -1.10 -8.15
CA MET A 180 8.15 -0.27 -7.02
C MET A 180 8.36 1.22 -7.27
N LEU A 181 7.42 2.04 -6.81
CA LEU A 181 7.64 3.45 -6.52
C LEU A 181 7.64 3.64 -5.00
N LEU A 182 8.75 4.10 -4.45
CA LEU A 182 8.87 4.45 -3.04
C LEU A 182 9.00 5.97 -2.92
N ALA A 183 7.99 6.60 -2.33
CA ALA A 183 7.91 8.04 -2.19
C ALA A 183 8.12 8.47 -0.74
N VAL A 184 8.91 9.53 -0.53
CA VAL A 184 9.26 9.98 0.82
C VAL A 184 9.45 11.49 0.91
N GLY A 185 9.05 12.06 2.04
CA GLY A 185 9.29 13.46 2.35
C GLY A 185 10.60 13.60 3.14
N LYS A 186 11.47 14.54 2.76
CA LYS A 186 12.76 14.74 3.44
C LYS A 186 12.62 15.30 4.86
N LYS A 187 11.46 15.87 5.21
CA LYS A 187 11.14 16.34 6.56
C LYS A 187 10.33 15.32 7.37
N ASP A 188 10.27 14.06 6.93
CA ASP A 188 9.61 13.00 7.69
C ASP A 188 10.38 12.65 8.97
N GLY A 189 9.85 13.10 10.11
CA GLY A 189 10.37 12.77 11.43
C GLY A 189 9.75 11.53 12.08
N THR A 190 8.69 10.95 11.47
CA THR A 190 7.96 9.80 12.02
C THR A 190 8.50 8.49 11.48
N VAL A 191 8.56 8.37 10.16
CA VAL A 191 9.21 7.26 9.45
C VAL A 191 10.39 7.85 8.69
N TRP A 192 11.58 7.72 9.28
CA TRP A 192 12.74 8.39 8.75
C TRP A 192 13.04 7.97 7.30
N PRO A 193 13.44 8.92 6.43
CA PRO A 193 13.68 8.66 5.01
C PRO A 193 14.63 7.50 4.70
N ARG A 194 15.54 7.19 5.62
CA ARG A 194 16.41 6.00 5.56
C ARG A 194 15.67 4.70 5.23
N ASN A 195 14.43 4.54 5.69
CA ASN A 195 13.62 3.36 5.38
C ASN A 195 13.44 3.18 3.87
N THR A 196 13.07 4.28 3.19
CA THR A 196 12.87 4.29 1.73
C THR A 196 14.19 4.07 1.00
N TYR A 197 15.27 4.72 1.45
CA TYR A 197 16.58 4.60 0.80
C TYR A 197 17.16 3.19 0.94
N ASN A 198 17.15 2.62 2.15
CA ASN A 198 17.68 1.28 2.41
C ASN A 198 16.90 0.23 1.61
N MET A 199 15.57 0.33 1.58
CA MET A 199 14.74 -0.56 0.78
C MET A 199 15.05 -0.45 -0.72
N ALA A 200 15.14 0.77 -1.26
CA ALA A 200 15.44 0.98 -2.66
C ALA A 200 16.84 0.48 -3.03
N GLU A 201 17.83 0.70 -2.17
CA GLU A 201 19.18 0.16 -2.35
C GLU A 201 19.17 -1.37 -2.36
N LYS A 202 18.49 -2.01 -1.40
CA LYS A 202 18.37 -3.46 -1.34
C LYS A 202 17.71 -4.04 -2.59
N ILE A 203 16.66 -3.40 -3.12
CA ILE A 203 16.00 -3.80 -4.37
C ILE A 203 16.99 -3.72 -5.54
N LYS A 204 17.72 -2.61 -5.67
CA LYS A 204 18.72 -2.43 -6.74
C LYS A 204 19.85 -3.44 -6.66
N GLN A 205 20.36 -3.73 -5.46
CA GLN A 205 21.41 -4.73 -5.24
C GLN A 205 20.99 -6.14 -5.67
N ASN A 206 19.68 -6.44 -5.67
CA ASN A 206 19.12 -7.69 -6.15
C ASN A 206 18.57 -7.59 -7.58
N ASN A 207 18.96 -6.57 -8.35
CA ASN A 207 18.50 -6.31 -9.73
C ASN A 207 17.00 -6.07 -9.90
N GLY A 208 16.28 -5.76 -8.82
CA GLY A 208 14.86 -5.41 -8.88
C GLY A 208 14.63 -3.97 -9.37
N LEU A 209 13.40 -3.70 -9.81
CA LEU A 209 13.01 -2.39 -10.36
C LEU A 209 12.41 -1.50 -9.28
N VAL A 210 13.04 -0.35 -9.01
CA VAL A 210 12.55 0.63 -8.05
C VAL A 210 12.83 2.06 -8.49
N LYS A 211 11.82 2.93 -8.33
CA LYS A 211 11.93 4.38 -8.46
C LYS A 211 11.72 5.02 -7.09
N VAL A 212 12.69 5.82 -6.65
CA VAL A 212 12.53 6.68 -5.48
C VAL A 212 12.05 8.06 -5.92
N VAL A 213 11.07 8.62 -5.22
CA VAL A 213 10.61 10.00 -5.41
C VAL A 213 10.70 10.74 -4.08
N GLU A 214 11.43 11.85 -4.07
CA GLU A 214 11.66 12.63 -2.87
C GLU A 214 10.89 13.95 -2.93
N PHE A 215 10.37 14.37 -1.78
CA PHE A 215 9.69 15.65 -1.63
C PHE A 215 10.42 16.49 -0.56
N GLU A 216 11.11 17.55 -0.99
CA GLU A 216 12.00 18.37 -0.13
C GLU A 216 11.29 18.95 1.11
N ASN A 217 10.02 19.32 0.96
CA ASN A 217 9.29 20.07 1.98
C ASN A 217 8.21 19.27 2.69
N TYR A 218 8.04 17.98 2.37
CA TYR A 218 6.94 17.18 2.92
C TYR A 218 7.37 16.50 4.21
N ASN A 219 6.52 16.55 5.23
CA ASN A 219 6.59 15.72 6.43
C ASN A 219 5.82 14.40 6.24
N HIS A 220 5.71 13.59 7.31
CA HIS A 220 5.01 12.30 7.26
C HIS A 220 3.55 12.41 6.79
N ILE A 221 2.81 13.36 7.34
CA ILE A 221 1.38 13.52 7.04
C ILE A 221 1.18 14.13 5.65
N ASP A 222 2.07 15.02 5.22
CA ASP A 222 2.05 15.56 3.85
C ASP A 222 2.09 14.44 2.79
N MET A 223 2.80 13.35 3.07
CA MET A 223 2.91 12.20 2.16
C MET A 223 1.59 11.45 1.89
N VAL A 224 0.51 11.79 2.59
CA VAL A 224 -0.85 11.37 2.21
C VAL A 224 -1.79 12.56 2.04
N ALA A 225 -1.69 13.59 2.88
CA ALA A 225 -2.55 14.77 2.83
C ALA A 225 -2.48 15.48 1.47
N LYS A 226 -1.33 15.45 0.79
CA LYS A 226 -1.13 16.02 -0.55
C LYS A 226 -1.87 15.28 -1.67
N LEU A 227 -2.55 14.16 -1.38
CA LEU A 227 -3.52 13.55 -2.30
C LEU A 227 -4.89 14.25 -2.24
N ALA A 228 -5.26 14.78 -1.07
CA ALA A 228 -6.54 15.44 -0.84
C ALA A 228 -6.65 16.73 -1.66
N LYS A 229 -7.76 16.91 -2.39
CA LYS A 229 -8.00 18.07 -3.26
C LYS A 229 -7.66 19.43 -2.63
N PRO A 230 -8.07 19.78 -1.39
CA PRO A 230 -7.76 21.09 -0.81
C PRO A 230 -6.30 21.29 -0.42
N LEU A 231 -5.54 20.22 -0.19
CA LEU A 231 -4.16 20.28 0.30
C LEU A 231 -3.11 19.98 -0.79
N ARG A 232 -3.58 19.49 -1.95
CA ARG A 232 -2.79 18.94 -3.06
C ARG A 232 -1.65 19.83 -3.56
N GLY A 233 -1.79 21.15 -3.45
CA GLY A 233 -0.87 22.10 -4.10
C GLY A 233 -0.78 21.79 -5.60
N ASP A 234 0.45 21.73 -6.11
CA ASP A 234 0.71 21.48 -7.54
C ASP A 234 0.51 20.02 -7.98
N GLY A 235 0.12 19.13 -7.04
CA GLY A 235 -0.23 17.75 -7.34
C GLY A 235 0.95 16.82 -7.63
N GLU A 236 2.18 17.23 -7.27
CA GLU A 236 3.40 16.46 -7.51
C GLU A 236 3.30 15.01 -7.02
N LEU A 237 2.79 14.79 -5.81
CA LEU A 237 2.61 13.45 -5.26
C LEU A 237 1.62 12.61 -6.06
N LEU A 238 0.45 13.17 -6.36
CA LEU A 238 -0.57 12.48 -7.16
C LEU A 238 -0.04 12.16 -8.57
N ASN A 239 0.68 13.09 -9.19
CA ASN A 239 1.29 12.92 -10.49
C ASN A 239 2.38 11.84 -10.47
N ALA A 240 3.22 11.79 -9.44
CA ALA A 240 4.25 10.76 -9.31
C ALA A 240 3.63 9.35 -9.22
N VAL A 241 2.60 9.18 -8.38
CA VAL A 241 1.86 7.92 -8.22
C VAL A 241 1.17 7.51 -9.52
N THR A 242 0.38 8.40 -10.11
CA THR A 242 -0.40 8.10 -11.32
C THR A 242 0.48 7.86 -12.54
N ALA A 243 1.58 8.61 -12.70
CA ALA A 243 2.53 8.41 -13.79
C ALA A 243 3.25 7.06 -13.68
N PHE A 244 3.52 6.57 -12.47
CA PHE A 244 4.09 5.24 -12.27
C PHE A 244 3.10 4.13 -12.66
N ILE A 245 1.86 4.21 -12.16
CA ILE A 245 0.81 3.22 -12.45
C ILE A 245 0.50 3.17 -13.95
N ASN A 246 0.45 4.32 -14.62
CA ASN A 246 0.13 4.40 -16.05
C ASN A 246 1.23 3.84 -16.96
N ARG A 247 2.49 3.76 -16.49
CA ARG A 247 3.64 3.27 -17.28
C ARG A 247 3.81 1.74 -17.28
N GLN A 248 3.24 1.04 -16.30
CA GLN A 248 3.24 -0.43 -16.28
C GLN A 248 2.16 -0.96 -17.23
#